data_AF-A0A957BB49-F1
#
_entry.id   AF-A0A957BB49-F1
#
_cell.length_a   1.000
_cell.length_b   1.000
_cell.length_c   1.000
_cell.angle_alpha   90.00
_cell.angle_beta   90.00
_cell.angle_gamma   90.00
#
_symmetry.space_group_name_H-M   'P 1'
#
loop_
_entity.id
_entity.type
_entity.pdbx_description
1 polymer ?
#
loop_
_entity_poly.entity_id
_entity_poly.type
_entity_poly.pdbx_seq_one_letter_code
_entity_poly.pdbx_strand_id
1 'polypeptide(L)' 'MDKLNFGGVVALTIHPDHLIITRKPDVDWVVLIDEICDAIRDFYL' A
#
# COMPACT_ATOMS: atom_id res chain seq x y z
N MET A 1 -6.48 -12.09 11.78
CA MET A 1 -6.12 -10.67 11.92
C MET A 1 -4.75 -10.52 11.28
N ASP A 2 -4.76 -10.50 9.96
CA ASP A 2 -3.56 -10.36 9.15
C ASP A 2 -3.04 -8.93 9.33
N LYS A 3 -1.87 -8.83 9.94
CA LYS A 3 -1.13 -7.57 9.96
C LYS A 3 -0.76 -7.28 8.52
N LEU A 4 -1.41 -6.29 7.91
CA LEU A 4 -0.91 -5.63 6.70
C LEU A 4 0.51 -5.18 6.98
N ASN A 5 1.48 -6.00 6.58
CA ASN A 5 2.89 -5.71 6.74
C ASN A 5 3.34 -5.02 5.47
N PHE A 6 2.97 -3.76 5.32
CA PHE A 6 3.50 -2.88 4.28
C PHE A 6 4.99 -2.58 4.57
N GLY A 7 5.83 -3.62 4.66
CA GLY A 7 7.21 -3.54 5.15
C GLY A 7 8.09 -2.60 4.32
N GLY A 8 7.63 -2.26 3.12
CA GLY A 8 8.22 -1.25 2.24
C GLY A 8 7.53 0.10 2.21
N VAL A 9 6.35 0.31 2.79
CA VAL A 9 5.70 1.64 2.82
C VAL A 9 6.23 2.45 3.99
N VAL A 10 6.69 3.65 3.69
CA VAL A 10 7.22 4.64 4.64
C VAL A 10 6.15 5.67 4.98
N ALA A 11 5.34 6.08 4.00
CA ALA A 11 4.25 7.02 4.20
C ALA A 11 3.10 6.75 3.22
N LEU A 12 1.88 7.07 3.64
CA LEU A 12 0.65 6.97 2.86
C LEU A 12 -0.15 8.26 3.06
N THR A 13 -0.52 8.89 1.95
CA THR A 13 -1.42 10.05 1.93
C THR A 13 -2.64 9.72 1.08
N ILE A 14 -3.83 9.95 1.65
CA ILE A 14 -5.10 9.68 0.99
C ILE A 14 -5.67 10.98 0.45
N HIS A 15 -5.94 11.02 -0.85
CA HIS A 15 -6.72 12.06 -1.50
C HIS A 15 -8.07 11.50 -1.96
N PRO A 16 -9.07 12.34 -2.26
CA PRO A 16 -10.40 11.88 -2.68
C PRO A 16 -10.40 11.00 -3.94
N ASP A 17 -9.43 11.18 -4.82
CA ASP A 17 -9.34 10.54 -6.14
C ASP A 17 -8.09 9.65 -6.32
N HIS A 18 -7.11 9.75 -5.44
CA HIS A 18 -5.87 8.98 -5.54
C HIS A 18 -5.18 8.76 -4.19
N LEU A 19 -4.21 7.86 -4.18
CA LEU A 19 -3.33 7.60 -3.05
C LEU A 19 -1.89 7.95 -3.44
N ILE A 20 -1.19 8.65 -2.56
CA ILE A 20 0.25 8.89 -2.69
C ILE A 20 0.97 8.01 -1.68
N ILE A 21 1.88 7.18 -2.17
CA ILE A 21 2.59 6.21 -1.36
C ILE A 21 4.09 6.46 -1.51
N THR A 22 4.77 6.58 -0.38
CA THR A 22 6.23 6.65 -0.33
C THR A 22 6.75 5.29 0.11
N ARG A 23 7.60 4.67 -0.71
CA ARG A 23 8.23 3.39 -0.38
C ARG A 23 9.68 3.56 0.07
N LYS A 24 10.21 2.54 0.74
CA LYS A 24 11.64 2.37 0.95
C LYS A 24 12.36 2.21 -0.40
N PRO A 25 13.56 2.79 -0.57
CA PRO A 25 14.25 2.83 -1.86
C PRO A 25 14.61 1.43 -2.41
N ASP A 26 14.85 0.47 -1.52
CA ASP A 26 15.26 -0.90 -1.78
C ASP A 26 14.12 -1.88 -2.08
N VAL A 27 12.86 -1.44 -1.94
CA VAL A 27 11.68 -2.29 -2.18
C VAL A 27 11.11 -2.06 -3.58
N ASP A 28 10.86 -3.11 -4.35
CA ASP A 28 10.22 -2.99 -5.66
C ASP A 28 8.74 -2.57 -5.53
N TRP A 29 8.29 -1.68 -6.42
CA TRP A 29 6.89 -1.30 -6.53
C TRP A 29 5.99 -2.49 -6.89
N VAL A 30 6.47 -3.44 -7.69
CA VAL A 30 5.67 -4.62 -8.09
C VAL A 30 5.15 -5.38 -6.87
N VAL A 31 6.00 -5.57 -5.85
CA VAL A 31 5.63 -6.27 -4.62
C VAL A 31 4.59 -5.48 -3.82
N LEU A 32 4.74 -4.15 -3.75
CA LEU A 32 3.85 -3.29 -2.98
C LEU A 32 2.49 -3.11 -3.65
N ILE A 33 2.43 -3.01 -4.98
CA ILE A 33 1.19 -2.77 -5.71
C ILE A 33 0.17 -3.87 -5.43
N ASP A 34 0.59 -5.14 -5.47
CA ASP A 34 -0.32 -6.26 -5.21
C ASP A 34 -0.92 -6.19 -3.79
N GLU A 35 -0.07 -5.96 -2.77
CA GLU A 35 -0.52 -5.82 -1.38
C GLU A 35 -1.44 -4.60 -1.17
N ILE A 36 -1.12 -3.46 -1.79
CA ILE A 36 -1.94 -2.25 -1.70
C ILE A 36 -3.29 -2.49 -2.38
N CYS A 37 -3.30 -3.11 -3.55
CA CYS A 37 -4.52 -3.42 -4.28
C CYS A 37 -5.39 -4.44 -3.52
N ASP A 38 -4.79 -5.45 -2.87
CA ASP A 38 -5.51 -6.38 -2.01
C ASP A 38 -6.12 -5.67 -0.80
N ALA A 39 -5.35 -4.81 -0.11
CA ALA A 39 -5.83 -4.05 1.04
C ALA A 39 -6.95 -3.07 0.68
N ILE A 40 -6.86 -2.41 -0.47
CA ILE A 40 -7.93 -1.54 -0.97
C ILE A 40 -9.18 -2.36 -1.26
N ARG A 41 -9.04 -3.52 -1.91
CA ARG A 41 -10.18 -4.41 -2.20
C ARG A 41 -10.86 -4.88 -0.92
N ASP A 42 -10.10 -5.27 0.10
CA ASP A 42 -10.62 -5.68 1.41
C ASP A 42 -11.37 -4.55 2.13
N PHE A 43 -10.88 -3.30 2.05
CA PHE A 43 -11.54 -2.15 2.67
C PHE A 43 -12.94 -1.85 2.12
N TYR A 44 -13.20 -2.18 0.85
CA TYR A 44 -14.48 -1.92 0.19
C TYR A 44 -15.47 -3.10 0.24
N LEU A 45 -15.07 -4.26 0.79
CA LEU A 45 -15.91 -5.45 0.96
C LEU A 45 -16.43 -5.57 2.40
#